data_AF-A0A8T3W450-F1
#
_entry.id   AF-A0A8T3W450-F1
#
_cell.length_a   1.000
_cell.length_b   1.000
_cell.length_c   1.000
_cell.angle_alpha   90.00
_cell.angle_beta   90.00
_cell.angle_gamma   90.00
#
_symmetry.space_group_name_H-M   'P 1'
#
loop_
_entity.id
_entity.type
_entity.pdbx_description
1 polymer ?
#
loop_
_entity_poly.entity_id
_entity_poly.type
_entity_poly.pdbx_seq_one_letter_code
_entity_poly.pdbx_strand_id
1 'polypeptide(L)'
;DDPFKPGHKVTLHLGHKKAFKAKEGEWGESDSPDNYMVLCNVCNEGMKNNDIKVITLLDRVKKSDDKEKREIYDYLKKEFKWWKS
;
A
#
# COMPACT_ATOMS: atom_id res chain seq x y z
N ASP A 1 -19.02 -5.39 11.47
CA ASP A 1 -18.54 -6.78 11.62
C ASP A 1 -17.02 -6.77 11.67
N ASP A 2 -16.42 -7.59 12.51
CA ASP A 2 -14.96 -7.66 12.66
C ASP A 2 -14.36 -8.52 11.53
N PRO A 3 -13.54 -7.95 10.63
CA PRO A 3 -12.95 -8.69 9.51
C PRO A 3 -11.91 -9.73 9.93
N PHE A 4 -11.49 -9.75 11.20
CA PHE A 4 -10.46 -10.67 11.72
C PHE A 4 -11.03 -11.92 12.39
N LYS A 5 -12.36 -12.14 12.35
CA LYS A 5 -12.98 -13.35 12.90
C LYS A 5 -12.52 -14.62 12.16
N PRO A 6 -12.18 -15.71 12.86
CA PRO A 6 -11.89 -17.00 12.23
C PRO A 6 -13.07 -17.48 11.38
N GLY A 7 -12.78 -17.95 10.15
CA GLY A 7 -13.81 -18.43 9.21
C GLY A 7 -14.52 -17.33 8.41
N HIS A 8 -14.18 -16.05 8.62
CA HIS A 8 -14.72 -14.95 7.84
C HIS A 8 -14.20 -15.00 6.39
N LYS A 9 -15.12 -15.10 5.43
CA LYS A 9 -14.77 -15.07 4.00
C LYS A 9 -14.65 -13.61 3.55
N VAL A 10 -13.49 -13.24 3.02
CA VAL A 10 -13.26 -11.91 2.46
C VAL A 10 -13.18 -12.03 0.94
N THR A 11 -14.06 -11.31 0.24
CA THR A 11 -13.95 -11.14 -1.21
C THR A 11 -12.88 -10.10 -1.52
N LEU A 12 -11.96 -10.47 -2.42
CA LEU A 12 -10.89 -9.62 -2.91
C LEU A 12 -11.26 -9.06 -4.28
N HIS A 13 -10.99 -7.78 -4.49
CA HIS A 13 -11.22 -7.04 -5.73
C HIS A 13 -9.91 -6.46 -6.23
N LEU A 14 -9.79 -6.29 -7.54
CA LEU A 14 -8.73 -5.49 -8.14
C LEU A 14 -9.23 -4.06 -8.28
N GLY A 15 -8.58 -3.12 -7.61
CA GLY A 15 -8.86 -1.69 -7.71
C GLY A 15 -7.64 -0.91 -8.19
N HIS A 16 -7.87 0.25 -8.78
CA HIS A 16 -6.80 1.15 -9.20
C HIS A 16 -6.18 1.87 -7.99
N LYS A 17 -4.85 2.03 -7.96
CA LYS A 17 -4.12 2.80 -6.94
C LYS A 17 -4.40 4.30 -7.09
N LYS A 18 -4.52 4.78 -8.33
CA LYS A 18 -5.02 6.11 -8.67
C LYS A 18 -6.24 5.97 -9.57
N ALA A 19 -7.35 6.60 -9.19
CA ALA A 19 -8.56 6.57 -9.97
C ALA A 19 -8.33 7.23 -11.34
N PHE A 20 -8.89 6.63 -12.41
CA PHE A 20 -8.83 7.16 -13.77
C PHE A 20 -9.53 8.53 -13.91
N LYS A 21 -10.41 8.87 -12.96
CA LYS A 21 -11.13 10.15 -12.89
C LYS A 21 -10.90 10.77 -11.52
N ALA A 22 -9.82 11.54 -11.37
CA ALA A 22 -9.57 12.31 -10.16
C ALA A 22 -10.65 13.41 -10.01
N LYS A 23 -10.91 13.84 -8.76
CA LYS A 23 -11.93 14.85 -8.40
C LYS A 23 -11.75 16.21 -9.12
N GLU A 24 -10.59 16.46 -9.73
CA GLU A 24 -10.23 17.73 -10.37
C GLU A 24 -10.15 17.67 -11.90
N GLY A 25 -10.72 16.64 -12.53
CA GLY A 25 -10.81 16.59 -14.00
C GLY A 25 -9.50 16.23 -14.71
N GLU A 26 -8.46 15.87 -13.97
CA GLU A 26 -7.26 15.25 -14.52
C GLU A 26 -7.53 13.79 -14.91
N TRP A 27 -7.10 13.43 -16.11
CA TRP A 27 -7.12 12.06 -16.59
C TRP A 27 -6.08 11.26 -15.79
N GLY A 28 -6.54 10.23 -15.08
CA GLY A 28 -5.68 9.40 -14.24
C GLY A 28 -4.74 8.49 -15.04
N GLU A 29 -3.86 7.81 -14.30
CA GLU A 29 -2.85 6.91 -14.83
C GLU A 29 -3.50 5.73 -15.60
N SER A 30 -2.97 5.39 -16.77
CA SER A 30 -3.51 4.35 -17.67
C SER A 30 -3.69 2.99 -16.98
N ASP A 31 -4.46 2.08 -17.58
CA ASP A 31 -4.62 0.67 -17.19
C ASP A 31 -3.32 -0.14 -17.32
N SER A 32 -2.27 0.26 -16.61
CA SER A 32 -1.06 -0.52 -16.44
C SER A 32 -1.25 -1.50 -15.28
N PRO A 33 -0.68 -2.73 -15.35
CA PRO A 33 -0.70 -3.66 -14.24
C PRO A 33 -0.19 -3.06 -12.92
N ASP A 34 0.75 -2.11 -13.01
CA ASP A 34 1.33 -1.42 -11.86
C ASP A 34 0.35 -0.47 -11.16
N ASN A 35 -0.71 -0.02 -11.85
CA ASN A 35 -1.77 0.79 -11.26
C ASN A 35 -2.82 -0.06 -10.52
N TYR A 36 -2.71 -1.40 -10.50
CA TYR A 36 -3.67 -2.24 -9.78
C TYR A 36 -3.17 -2.66 -8.40
N MET A 37 -4.10 -2.78 -7.44
CA MET A 37 -3.87 -3.39 -6.14
C MET A 37 -5.06 -4.26 -5.71
N VAL A 38 -4.75 -5.27 -4.91
CA VAL A 38 -5.77 -6.16 -4.33
C VAL A 38 -6.37 -5.49 -3.08
N LEU A 39 -7.70 -5.41 -3.04
CA LEU A 39 -8.47 -4.75 -2.00
C LEU A 39 -9.52 -5.70 -1.44
N CYS A 40 -9.82 -5.61 -0.15
CA CYS A 40 -11.04 -6.24 0.37
C CYS A 40 -12.27 -5.45 -0.08
N ASN A 41 -13.45 -6.09 -0.03
CA ASN A 41 -14.72 -5.45 -0.39
C ASN A 41 -14.94 -4.08 0.29
N VAL A 42 -14.60 -3.95 1.58
CA VAL A 42 -14.75 -2.69 2.33
C VAL A 42 -13.82 -1.60 1.80
N CYS A 43 -12.55 -1.92 1.55
CA CYS A 43 -11.60 -0.97 1.00
C CYS A 43 -11.98 -0.56 -0.44
N ASN A 44 -12.47 -1.51 -1.25
CA ASN A 44 -12.92 -1.23 -2.62
C ASN A 44 -14.08 -0.23 -2.65
N GLU A 45 -15.09 -0.40 -1.79
CA GLU A 45 -16.18 0.57 -1.68
C GLU A 45 -15.70 1.93 -1.13
N GLY A 46 -14.71 1.93 -0.22
CA GLY A 46 -14.08 3.16 0.26
C GLY A 46 -13.33 3.94 -0.84
N MET A 47 -12.69 3.24 -1.78
CA MET A 47 -11.93 3.85 -2.89
C MET A 47 -12.78 4.56 -3.92
N LYS A 48 -14.04 4.12 -4.12
CA LYS A 48 -14.96 4.79 -5.07
C LYS A 48 -15.21 6.26 -4.73
N ASN A 49 -15.03 6.65 -3.46
CA ASN A 49 -15.39 7.97 -2.96
C ASN A 49 -14.17 8.85 -2.60
N ASN A 50 -12.98 8.28 -2.41
CA ASN A 50 -11.78 9.01 -2.01
C ASN A 50 -10.50 8.30 -2.49
N ASP A 51 -9.48 9.09 -2.85
CA ASP A 51 -8.13 8.58 -3.09
C ASP A 51 -7.55 8.03 -1.79
N ILE A 52 -7.28 6.72 -1.75
CA ILE A 52 -6.61 6.11 -0.61
C ILE A 52 -5.11 6.40 -0.72
N LYS A 53 -4.56 7.04 0.31
CA LYS A 53 -3.11 7.14 0.45
C LYS A 53 -2.53 5.75 0.67
N VAL A 54 -1.92 5.20 -0.37
CA VAL A 54 -1.19 3.93 -0.29
C VAL A 54 -0.08 4.08 0.76
N ILE A 55 -0.18 3.32 1.84
CA ILE A 55 0.86 3.29 2.88
C ILE A 55 2.07 2.59 2.28
N THR A 56 3.13 3.35 2.03
CA THR A 56 4.37 2.79 1.48
C THR A 56 5.15 2.02 2.55
N LEU A 57 6.11 1.19 2.13
CA LEU A 57 7.05 0.58 3.07
C LEU A 57 7.78 1.65 3.89
N LEU A 58 8.16 2.77 3.27
CA LEU A 58 8.82 3.89 3.96
C LEU A 58 7.92 4.51 5.03
N ASP A 59 6.61 4.65 4.78
CA ASP A 59 5.67 5.14 5.78
C ASP A 59 5.57 4.20 6.99
N ARG A 60 5.68 2.88 6.76
CA ARG A 60 5.74 1.90 7.85
C ARG A 60 7.03 2.07 8.66
N VAL A 61 8.19 2.13 7.99
CA VAL A 61 9.48 2.35 8.67
C VAL A 61 9.48 3.64 9.49
N LYS A 62 8.87 4.73 9.00
CA LYS A 62 8.78 5.99 9.76
C LYS A 62 7.99 5.83 11.07
N LYS A 63 6.95 5.00 11.05
CA LYS A 63 6.06 4.74 12.20
C LYS A 63 6.55 3.64 13.14
N SER A 64 7.48 2.81 12.70
CA SER A 64 8.12 1.77 13.51
C SER A 64 8.89 2.35 14.71
N ASP A 65 9.08 1.52 15.73
CA ASP A 65 9.92 1.87 16.87
C ASP A 65 11.42 1.86 16.51
N ASP A 66 12.26 2.35 17.42
CA ASP A 66 13.71 2.47 17.19
C ASP A 66 14.40 1.11 17.02
N LYS A 67 13.85 0.05 17.62
CA LYS A 67 14.39 -1.30 17.50
C LYS A 67 14.16 -1.83 16.09
N GLU A 68 12.92 -1.77 15.60
CA GLU A 68 12.57 -2.19 14.24
C GLU A 68 13.33 -1.36 13.18
N LYS A 69 13.42 -0.04 13.38
CA LYS A 69 14.22 0.84 12.49
C LYS A 69 15.67 0.41 12.44
N ARG A 70 16.26 0.04 13.59
CA ARG A 70 17.64 -0.41 13.65
C ARG A 70 17.84 -1.75 12.95
N GLU A 71 16.94 -2.70 13.16
CA GLU A 71 16.98 -4.00 12.49
C GLU A 71 16.90 -3.84 10.95
N ILE A 72 15.99 -2.99 10.47
CA ILE A 72 15.86 -2.66 9.04
C ILE A 72 17.16 -2.02 8.52
N TYR A 73 17.72 -1.05 9.23
CA TYR A 73 18.98 -0.41 8.85
C TYR A 73 20.12 -1.42 8.73
N ASP A 74 20.30 -2.28 9.73
CA ASP A 74 21.38 -3.27 9.75
C ASP A 74 21.22 -4.31 8.63
N TYR A 75 19.97 -4.68 8.29
CA TYR A 75 19.69 -5.53 7.13
C TYR A 75 20.06 -4.84 5.81
N LEU A 76 19.54 -3.63 5.56
CA LEU A 76 19.80 -2.91 4.32
C LEU A 76 21.29 -2.62 4.13
N LYS A 77 22.01 -2.32 5.21
CA LYS A 77 23.47 -2.12 5.19
C LYS A 77 24.25 -3.39 4.81
N LYS A 78 23.76 -4.57 5.16
CA LYS A 78 24.38 -5.85 4.75
C LYS A 78 24.09 -6.15 3.28
N GLU A 79 22.88 -5.86 2.83
CA GLU A 79 22.42 -6.13 1.47
C GLU A 79 23.11 -5.21 0.45
N PHE A 80 23.20 -3.91 0.75
CA PHE A 80 23.78 -2.91 -0.13
C PHE A 80 25.29 -2.77 0.09
N LYS A 81 26.06 -3.66 -0.55
CA LYS A 81 27.54 -3.70 -0.48
C LYS A 81 28.25 -2.40 -0.89
N TRP A 82 27.59 -1.52 -1.65
CA TRP A 82 28.14 -0.25 -2.13
C TRP A 82 28.28 0.85 -1.06
N TRP A 83 27.69 0.67 0.14
CA TRP A 83 27.91 1.58 1.28
C TRP A 83 29.26 1.43 1.99
N LYS A 84 30.09 0.47 1.56
CA LYS A 84 31.44 0.25 2.11
C LYS A 84 32.56 0.91 1.30
N SER A 85 32.23 1.74 0.31
CA SER A 85 33.21 2.45 -0.53
C SER A 85 33.40 3.90 -0.12
#